data_AF-A0A843JKZ9-F1
#
_entry.id   AF-A0A843JKZ9-F1
#
_cell.length_a   1.000
_cell.length_b   1.000
_cell.length_c   1.000
_cell.angle_alpha   90.00
_cell.angle_beta   90.00
_cell.angle_gamma   90.00
#
_symmetry.space_group_name_H-M   'P 1'
#
loop_
_entity.id
_entity.type
_entity.pdbx_description
1 polymer ?
#
loop_
_entity_poly.entity_id
_entity_poly.type
_entity_poly.pdbx_seq_one_letter_code
_entity_poly.pdbx_strand_id
1 'polypeptide(L)'
;MIENDSRSKNELAAYLGKNRQIFYDWKNKEGRKPSLEDLLKISKFFGVPLEYVLSGEESPIDDITAAFLVQTQGLTEEQKKVVFASIKAQVDMFKQLNKEKK
;
A
#
# COMPACT_ATOMS: atom_id res chain seq x y z
N MET A 1 -0.51 13.00 -2.55
CA MET A 1 -1.54 12.22 -1.84
C MET A 1 -1.67 12.50 -0.33
N ILE A 2 -0.70 13.10 0.38
CA ILE A 2 -0.85 13.51 1.81
C ILE A 2 -1.72 14.79 1.96
N GLU A 3 -2.11 15.46 0.88
CA GLU A 3 -2.77 16.77 0.93
C GLU A 3 -4.29 16.73 1.07
N ASN A 4 -4.97 15.60 0.82
CA ASN A 4 -6.44 15.55 0.75
C ASN A 4 -7.17 14.96 1.97
N ASP A 5 -6.49 14.44 2.99
CA ASP A 5 -7.15 14.06 4.24
C ASP A 5 -6.40 14.63 5.44
N SER A 6 -6.92 15.73 5.99
CA SER A 6 -6.39 16.42 7.17
C SER A 6 -6.30 15.52 8.41
N ARG A 7 -7.10 14.44 8.47
CA ARG A 7 -7.02 13.42 9.53
C ARG A 7 -5.72 12.61 9.41
N SER A 8 -5.31 12.27 8.19
CA SER A 8 -4.11 11.47 7.91
C SER A 8 -2.81 12.11 8.41
N LYS A 9 -2.65 13.44 8.34
CA LYS A 9 -1.39 14.10 8.76
C LYS A 9 -1.18 14.04 10.28
N ASN A 10 -2.23 14.28 11.05
CA ASN A 10 -2.14 14.25 12.51
C ASN A 10 -1.87 12.83 13.01
N GLU A 11 -2.60 11.85 12.45
CA GLU A 11 -2.46 10.43 12.78
C GLU A 11 -1.10 9.90 12.35
N LEU A 12 -0.62 10.26 11.16
CA LEU A 12 0.71 9.87 10.69
C LEU A 12 1.82 10.47 11.56
N ALA A 13 1.72 11.76 11.95
CA ALA A 13 2.69 12.36 12.87
C ALA A 13 2.75 11.61 14.21
N ALA A 14 1.59 11.27 14.78
CA ALA A 14 1.50 10.48 16.00
C ALA A 14 2.10 9.07 15.81
N TYR A 15 1.78 8.39 14.71
CA TYR A 15 2.32 7.07 14.36
C TYR A 15 3.84 7.07 14.17
N LEU A 16 4.38 8.16 13.63
CA LEU A 16 5.83 8.35 13.47
C LEU A 16 6.52 8.77 14.78
N GLY A 17 5.77 9.14 15.82
CA GLY A 17 6.31 9.73 17.05
C GLY A 17 6.95 11.09 16.81
N LYS A 18 6.44 11.88 15.86
CA LYS A 18 7.00 13.18 15.47
C LYS A 18 5.98 14.31 15.59
N ASN A 19 6.47 15.53 15.66
CA ASN A 19 5.62 16.72 15.56
C ASN A 19 5.17 16.94 14.11
N ARG A 20 3.92 17.38 13.89
CA ARG A 20 3.37 17.70 12.56
C ARG A 20 4.23 18.65 11.73
N GLN A 21 4.97 19.55 12.37
CA GLN A 21 5.88 20.47 11.70
C GLN A 21 6.94 19.73 10.86
N ILE A 22 7.20 18.45 11.17
CA ILE A 22 8.13 17.63 10.40
C ILE A 22 7.76 17.54 8.92
N PHE A 23 6.46 17.51 8.58
CA PHE A 23 6.04 17.44 7.19
C PHE A 23 6.32 18.75 6.44
N TYR A 24 6.17 19.89 7.12
CA TYR A 24 6.57 21.18 6.57
C TYR A 24 8.09 21.22 6.36
N ASP A 25 8.85 20.71 7.32
CA ASP A 25 10.31 20.64 7.23
C ASP A 25 10.75 19.74 6.07
N TRP A 26 10.14 18.57 5.88
CA TRP A 26 10.47 17.67 4.77
C TRP A 26 10.13 18.25 3.39
N LYS A 27 9.09 19.08 3.30
CA LYS A 27 8.65 19.71 2.04
C LYS A 27 9.47 20.95 1.70
N ASN A 28 9.82 21.76 2.71
CA ASN A 28 10.29 23.13 2.49
C ASN A 28 11.73 23.40 2.96
N LYS A 29 12.32 22.55 3.81
CA LYS A 29 13.69 22.75 4.29
C LYS A 29 14.67 21.84 3.55
N GLU A 30 15.62 22.47 2.88
CA GLU A 30 16.73 21.78 2.24
C GLU A 30 17.53 20.97 3.26
N GLY A 31 17.94 19.76 2.90
CA GLY A 31 18.66 18.83 3.78
C GLY A 31 17.82 18.14 4.87
N ARG A 32 16.55 18.53 5.11
CA ARG A 32 15.64 17.78 5.98
C ARG A 32 14.78 16.85 5.15
N LYS A 33 15.12 15.57 5.15
CA LYS A 33 14.36 14.50 4.48
C LYS A 33 13.89 13.46 5.50
N PRO A 34 12.80 12.73 5.22
CA PRO A 34 12.44 11.57 6.01
C PRO A 34 13.58 10.55 6.00
N SER A 35 13.83 9.91 7.14
CA SER A 35 14.76 8.79 7.22
C SER A 35 14.17 7.55 6.54
N LEU A 36 15.00 6.53 6.25
CA LEU A 36 14.50 5.25 5.75
C LEU A 36 13.47 4.61 6.68
N GLU A 37 13.67 4.74 8.00
CA GLU A 37 12.71 4.25 9.00
C GLU A 37 11.37 5.00 8.90
N ASP A 38 11.39 6.31 8.68
CA ASP A 38 10.19 7.11 8.51
C ASP A 38 9.42 6.68 7.25
N LEU A 39 10.14 6.45 6.15
CA LEU A 39 9.56 5.99 4.88
C LEU A 39 8.91 4.60 5.02
N LEU A 40 9.56 3.66 5.73
CA LEU A 40 9.01 2.35 6.01
C LEU A 40 7.74 2.44 6.88
N LYS A 41 7.73 3.33 7.88
CA LYS A 41 6.53 3.56 8.71
C LYS A 41 5.40 4.19 7.88
N ILE A 42 5.71 5.14 6.99
CA ILE A 42 4.74 5.75 6.07
C ILE A 42 4.13 4.68 5.16
N SER A 43 4.95 3.83 4.54
CA SER A 43 4.50 2.71 3.71
C SER A 43 3.53 1.79 4.47
N LYS A 44 3.89 1.40 5.70
CA LYS A 44 3.01 0.58 6.56
C LYS A 44 1.72 1.29 6.96
N PHE A 45 1.79 2.58 7.29
CA PHE A 45 0.62 3.37 7.71
C PHE A 45 -0.42 3.46 6.60
N PHE A 46 0.01 3.65 5.35
CA PHE A 46 -0.88 3.73 4.19
C PHE A 46 -1.16 2.37 3.51
N GLY A 47 -0.46 1.30 3.89
CA GLY A 47 -0.60 -0.01 3.27
C GLY A 47 -0.11 -0.06 1.82
N VAL A 48 0.83 0.81 1.44
CA VAL A 48 1.37 0.92 0.07
C VAL A 48 2.82 0.46 -0.01
N PRO A 49 3.30 -0.01 -1.18
CA PRO A 49 4.71 -0.35 -1.37
C PRO A 49 5.65 0.84 -1.09
N LEU A 50 6.85 0.56 -0.56
CA LEU A 50 7.85 1.61 -0.31
C LEU A 50 8.24 2.35 -1.60
N GLU A 51 8.30 1.63 -2.72
CA GLU A 51 8.57 2.19 -4.05
C GLU A 51 7.59 3.33 -4.39
N TYR A 52 6.30 3.12 -4.12
CA TYR A 52 5.25 4.12 -4.33
C TYR A 52 5.46 5.37 -3.46
N VAL A 53 5.95 5.20 -2.24
CA VAL A 53 6.28 6.32 -1.33
C VAL A 53 7.48 7.14 -1.84
N LEU A 54 8.44 6.48 -2.49
CA LEU A 54 9.68 7.08 -2.97
C LEU A 54 9.53 7.78 -4.32
N SER A 55 8.94 7.11 -5.30
CA SER A 55 8.80 7.64 -6.66
C SER A 55 7.78 8.76 -6.71
N GLY A 56 6.74 8.70 -5.88
CA GLY A 56 5.58 9.59 -5.97
C GLY A 56 4.80 9.45 -7.29
N GLU A 57 5.23 8.51 -8.14
CA GLU A 57 4.51 8.07 -9.32
C GLU A 57 3.44 7.11 -8.85
N GLU A 58 2.25 7.20 -9.45
CA GLU A 58 1.34 6.08 -9.39
C GLU A 58 2.04 4.91 -10.06
N SER A 59 2.62 4.00 -9.25
CA SER A 59 2.90 2.67 -9.74
C SER A 59 1.57 2.20 -10.33
N PRO A 60 1.51 1.83 -11.62
CA PRO A 60 0.24 1.47 -12.23
C PRO A 60 -0.26 0.24 -11.48
N ILE A 61 -1.13 0.48 -10.51
CA ILE A 61 -1.94 -0.54 -9.89
C ILE A 61 -2.86 -0.94 -11.03
N ASP A 62 -2.56 -2.08 -11.65
CA ASP A 62 -3.38 -2.59 -12.73
C ASP A 62 -4.81 -2.80 -12.21
N ASP A 63 -5.78 -2.74 -13.12
CA ASP A 63 -7.21 -2.80 -12.79
C ASP A 63 -7.58 -4.03 -11.94
N ILE A 64 -6.84 -5.14 -12.09
CA ILE A 64 -7.06 -6.37 -11.31
C ILE A 64 -6.61 -6.14 -9.87
N THR A 65 -5.42 -5.58 -9.65
CA THR A 65 -4.93 -5.25 -8.31
C THR A 65 -5.85 -4.24 -7.61
N ALA A 66 -6.32 -3.21 -8.33
CA ALA A 66 -7.25 -2.23 -7.79
C ALA A 66 -8.59 -2.86 -7.38
N ALA A 67 -9.20 -3.66 -8.27
CA ALA A 67 -10.44 -4.36 -7.99
C ALA A 67 -10.31 -5.32 -6.80
N PHE A 68 -9.19 -6.03 -6.71
CA PHE A 68 -8.92 -6.96 -5.62
C PHE A 68 -8.81 -6.24 -4.26
N LEU A 69 -8.10 -5.11 -4.19
CA LEU A 69 -7.97 -4.33 -2.96
C LEU A 69 -9.32 -3.80 -2.46
N VAL A 70 -10.15 -3.27 -3.37
CA VAL A 70 -11.49 -2.78 -3.03
C VAL A 70 -12.38 -3.91 -2.52
N GLN A 71 -12.36 -5.08 -3.17
CA GLN A 71 -13.23 -6.20 -2.82
C GLN A 71 -12.80 -6.93 -1.54
N THR A 72 -11.52 -6.85 -1.18
CA THR A 72 -10.97 -7.53 0.01
C THR A 72 -10.73 -6.61 1.20
N GLN A 73 -11.10 -5.33 1.06
CA GLN A 73 -11.02 -4.38 2.15
C GLN A 73 -11.92 -4.80 3.32
N GLY A 74 -11.38 -4.78 4.54
CA GLY A 74 -12.12 -5.13 5.75
C GLY A 74 -12.21 -6.62 6.07
N LEU A 75 -11.56 -7.50 5.29
CA LEU A 75 -11.47 -8.92 5.63
C LEU A 75 -10.53 -9.18 6.82
N THR A 76 -10.91 -10.14 7.66
CA THR A 76 -10.05 -10.72 8.70
C THR A 76 -8.95 -11.59 8.09
N GLU A 77 -7.90 -11.90 8.86
CA GLU A 77 -6.80 -12.77 8.39
C GLU A 77 -7.28 -14.17 8.01
N GLU A 78 -8.27 -14.71 8.73
CA GLU A 78 -8.91 -15.98 8.41
C GLU A 78 -9.63 -15.91 7.06
N GLN A 79 -10.40 -14.85 6.81
CA GLN A 79 -11.11 -14.65 5.55
C GLN A 79 -10.15 -14.41 4.38
N LYS A 80 -9.06 -13.67 4.59
CA LYS A 80 -8.02 -13.47 3.57
C LYS A 80 -7.39 -14.79 3.13
N LYS A 81 -7.11 -15.70 4.07
CA LYS A 81 -6.60 -17.05 3.75
C LYS A 81 -7.57 -17.82 2.86
N VAL A 82 -8.87 -17.73 3.13
CA VAL A 82 -9.90 -18.37 2.30
C VAL A 82 -9.91 -17.79 0.89
N VAL A 83 -9.93 -16.47 0.74
CA VAL A 83 -9.90 -15.79 -0.57
C VAL A 83 -8.64 -16.19 -1.36
N PHE A 84 -7.48 -16.21 -0.71
CA PHE A 84 -6.23 -16.59 -1.35
C PHE A 84 -6.23 -18.04 -1.83
N ALA A 85 -6.77 -18.96 -1.01
CA ALA A 85 -6.90 -20.36 -1.39
C ALA A 85 -7.82 -20.54 -2.61
N SER A 86 -8.94 -19.82 -2.66
CA SER A 86 -9.86 -19.85 -3.80
C SER A 86 -9.21 -19.32 -5.09
N ILE A 87 -8.49 -18.20 -5.02
CA ILE A 87 -7.78 -17.63 -6.17
C ILE A 87 -6.72 -18.60 -6.67
N LYS A 88 -5.93 -19.18 -5.76
CA LYS A 88 -4.90 -20.15 -6.13
C LYS A 88 -5.49 -21.35 -6.87
N ALA A 89 -6.59 -21.91 -6.36
CA ALA A 89 -7.27 -23.04 -6.99
C ALA A 89 -7.78 -22.69 -8.41
N GLN A 90 -8.34 -21.49 -8.59
CA GLN A 90 -8.79 -21.03 -9.92
C GLN A 90 -7.61 -20.89 -10.89
N VAL A 91 -6.50 -20.30 -10.46
CA VAL A 91 -5.28 -20.15 -11.28
C VAL A 91 -4.72 -21.52 -11.68
N ASP A 92 -4.69 -22.47 -10.75
CA ASP A 92 -4.19 -23.83 -11.01
C ASP A 92 -5.08 -24.57 -12.02
N MET A 93 -6.41 -24.41 -11.91
CA MET A 93 -7.37 -24.94 -12.89
C MET A 93 -7.12 -24.36 -14.30
N PHE A 94 -6.96 -23.04 -14.42
CA PHE A 94 -6.68 -22.41 -15.72
C PHE A 94 -5.36 -22.89 -16.34
N LYS A 95 -4.33 -23.12 -15.52
CA LYS A 95 -3.05 -23.67 -15.98
C LYS A 95 -3.19 -25.09 -16.52
N GLN A 96 -4.04 -25.92 -15.91
CA GLN A 96 -4.30 -27.29 -16.38
C GLN A 96 -5.05 -27.27 -17.72
N LEU A 97 -6.12 -26.49 -17.84
CA LEU A 97 -6.88 -26.34 -19.09
C LEU A 97 -6.02 -25.86 -20.26
N ASN A 98 -5.05 -24.98 -20.01
CA ASN A 98 -4.14 -24.47 -21.04
C ASN A 98 -3.02 -25.46 -21.41
N LYS A 99 -2.72 -26.45 -20.57
CA LYS A 99 -1.80 -27.55 -20.89
C LYS A 99 -2.45 -28.62 -21.75
N GLU A 100 -3.73 -28.90 -21.56
CA GLU A 100 -4.49 -29.89 -22.35
C GLU A 100 -4.82 -29.41 -23.77
N LYS A 101 -4.68 -28.11 -24.03
CA LYS A 101 -4.90 -27.48 -25.35
C LYS A 101 -3.62 -27.31 -26.19
N LYS A 102 -2.47 -27.77 -25.71
CA LYS A 102 -1.17 -27.75 -26.42
C LYS A 102 -0.70 -29.16 -26.69
#